data_AF-A0A1S6HKH6-F1
#
_entry.id   AF-A0A1S6HKH6-F1
#
_cell.length_a   1.000
_cell.length_b   1.000
_cell.length_c   1.000
_cell.angle_alpha   90.00
_cell.angle_beta   90.00
_cell.angle_gamma   90.00
#
_symmetry.space_group_name_H-M   'P 1'
#
loop_
_entity.id
_entity.type
_entity.pdbx_description
1 polymer ?
#
loop_
_entity_poly.entity_id
_entity_poly.type
_entity_poly.pdbx_seq_one_letter_code
_entity_poly.pdbx_strand_id
1 'polypeptide(L)'
;MTIELEYMTGFGNEFETEALPGALPIGQFSPQKVKYDLYAEQFNVTAFTAPRCDNRRNWFYRIRPSVVQGEYEAIDNALVRSAPITEVITPPTMLRWDPVELPTEKTDFIDGLVTMAANGSVNGQAGIGIHIYVANSSMEGRYFCNADGELLFVPELGEIILHTECGKLAIKAGEIAVIPRGIKFSVELLTDSARGYICENYGHPYVLAERGPVGANGYANDRDFEYPIACFEDKEGDFELVTKFGGNLFRCDIGHSPFDVVAWTGNSAPYKYDLSRFNVINTVSFDHPDPSIFTVLTSPSGTPGVANIDFVVFPPRWMVAENTFRPPYYHRNMMSEFMGLIEGVYDAKEHGFIPGGSSLHNCMSPHGPEAEVFEKASNAELAPQRYENTLAFMFESRYIIQPTKFALEGKTRQPNYSQCWKAIKKKFNRSCE
;
A
#
# COMPACT_ATOMS: atom_id res chain seq x y z
N MET A 1 22.97 -1.67 12.83
CA MET A 1 22.59 -2.88 13.61
C MET A 1 21.25 -3.31 13.05
N THR A 2 21.14 -4.52 12.52
CA THR A 2 19.85 -5.07 12.08
C THR A 2 18.99 -5.28 13.32
N ILE A 3 17.84 -4.62 13.41
CA ILE A 3 16.91 -4.82 14.51
C ILE A 3 16.24 -6.16 14.28
N GLU A 4 16.47 -7.11 15.19
CA GLU A 4 15.88 -8.45 15.12
C GLU A 4 14.52 -8.40 15.82
N LEU A 5 13.43 -8.34 15.03
CA LEU A 5 12.06 -8.43 15.48
C LEU A 5 11.52 -9.82 15.17
N GLU A 6 10.76 -10.39 16.11
CA GLU A 6 10.06 -11.66 15.93
C GLU A 6 8.65 -11.42 15.37
N TYR A 7 8.19 -12.35 14.52
CA TYR A 7 6.89 -12.27 13.88
C TYR A 7 6.16 -13.61 13.94
N MET A 8 4.84 -13.55 14.03
CA MET A 8 3.96 -14.68 13.73
C MET A 8 3.69 -14.71 12.23
N THR A 9 3.34 -15.88 11.66
CA THR A 9 3.16 -16.04 10.22
C THR A 9 1.80 -16.63 9.85
N GLY A 10 1.29 -16.25 8.67
CA GLY A 10 0.04 -16.77 8.09
C GLY A 10 -1.03 -15.71 7.91
N PHE A 11 -1.30 -15.33 6.66
CA PHE A 11 -2.30 -14.33 6.30
C PHE A 11 -3.70 -14.70 6.81
N GLY A 12 -4.29 -13.81 7.60
CA GLY A 12 -5.66 -13.96 8.10
C GLY A 12 -5.86 -15.04 9.17
N ASN A 13 -4.77 -15.58 9.74
CA ASN A 13 -4.85 -16.46 10.89
C ASN A 13 -5.53 -15.78 12.09
N GLU A 14 -6.08 -16.60 12.97
CA GLU A 14 -6.46 -16.21 14.31
C GLU A 14 -5.22 -16.33 15.21
N PHE A 15 -4.60 -15.19 15.55
CA PHE A 15 -3.40 -15.14 16.35
C PHE A 15 -3.70 -14.97 17.84
N GLU A 16 -2.75 -15.40 18.67
CA GLU A 16 -2.68 -15.15 20.10
C GLU A 16 -1.24 -14.78 20.45
N THR A 17 -1.04 -13.62 21.06
CA THR A 17 0.29 -13.18 21.50
C THR A 17 0.20 -12.36 22.78
N GLU A 18 1.19 -12.51 23.65
CA GLU A 18 1.28 -11.85 24.94
C GLU A 18 2.72 -11.46 25.26
N ALA A 19 2.94 -10.22 25.68
CA ALA A 19 4.23 -9.73 26.14
C ALA A 19 4.52 -10.15 27.60
N LEU A 20 3.47 -10.43 28.38
CA LEU A 20 3.56 -10.92 29.76
C LEU A 20 2.86 -12.28 29.88
N PRO A 21 3.48 -13.27 30.56
CA PRO A 21 2.93 -14.63 30.61
C PRO A 21 1.51 -14.70 31.19
N GLY A 22 0.59 -15.32 30.48
CA GLY A 22 -0.82 -15.50 30.83
C GLY A 22 -1.64 -14.21 30.88
N ALA A 23 -1.21 -13.14 30.20
CA ALA A 23 -1.99 -11.93 30.04
C ALA A 23 -3.27 -12.18 29.22
N LEU A 24 -3.23 -13.14 28.28
CA LEU A 24 -4.43 -13.60 27.58
C LEU A 24 -5.35 -14.42 28.53
N PRO A 25 -6.62 -14.04 28.69
CA PRO A 25 -7.61 -14.88 29.33
C PRO A 25 -7.88 -16.15 28.53
N ILE A 26 -8.02 -17.27 29.22
CA ILE A 26 -8.26 -18.58 28.60
C ILE A 26 -9.77 -18.88 28.61
N GLY A 27 -10.32 -19.25 27.45
CA GLY A 27 -11.71 -19.72 27.31
C GLY A 27 -12.79 -18.64 27.29
N GLN A 28 -12.42 -17.35 27.37
CA GLN A 28 -13.35 -16.22 27.31
C GLN A 28 -12.61 -14.93 26.92
N PHE A 29 -13.31 -13.95 26.35
CA PHE A 29 -12.71 -12.65 25.96
C PHE A 29 -12.88 -11.53 26.99
N SER A 30 -13.85 -11.65 27.90
CA SER A 30 -14.23 -10.57 28.82
C SER A 30 -14.36 -11.10 30.26
N PRO A 31 -13.26 -11.50 30.91
CA PRO A 31 -13.28 -11.86 32.32
C PRO A 31 -13.73 -10.67 33.19
N GLN A 32 -14.33 -10.95 34.35
CA GLN A 32 -14.65 -9.90 35.33
C GLN A 32 -13.39 -9.14 35.81
N LYS A 33 -12.25 -9.85 35.89
CA LYS A 33 -10.93 -9.30 36.21
C LYS A 33 -9.93 -9.87 35.21
N VAL A 34 -9.41 -9.03 34.32
CA VAL A 34 -8.32 -9.44 33.44
C VAL A 34 -7.06 -9.55 34.30
N LYS A 35 -6.18 -10.52 33.99
CA LYS A 35 -4.89 -10.63 34.68
C LYS A 35 -4.09 -9.33 34.48
N TYR A 36 -3.28 -8.99 35.49
CA TYR A 36 -2.52 -7.72 35.55
C TYR A 36 -3.41 -6.46 35.60
N ASP A 37 -4.70 -6.62 35.95
CA ASP A 37 -5.68 -5.53 36.03
C ASP A 37 -5.83 -4.74 34.71
N LEU A 38 -5.57 -5.42 33.58
CA LEU A 38 -5.73 -4.86 32.25
C LEU A 38 -7.21 -4.63 31.90
N TYR A 39 -7.44 -3.84 30.86
CA TYR A 39 -8.75 -3.62 30.26
C TYR A 39 -8.88 -4.46 28.99
N ALA A 40 -10.00 -5.17 28.87
CA ALA A 40 -10.37 -5.84 27.62
C ALA A 40 -11.06 -4.83 26.68
N GLU A 41 -10.55 -4.68 25.47
CA GLU A 41 -11.08 -3.79 24.43
C GLU A 41 -11.25 -4.58 23.14
N GLN A 42 -12.44 -4.55 22.56
CA GLN A 42 -12.68 -5.18 21.26
C GLN A 42 -12.51 -4.15 20.14
N PHE A 43 -11.69 -4.50 19.17
CA PHE A 43 -11.47 -3.73 17.95
C PHE A 43 -12.03 -4.48 16.75
N ASN A 44 -12.98 -3.88 16.02
CA ASN A 44 -13.63 -4.51 14.88
C ASN A 44 -13.37 -3.70 13.61
N VAL A 45 -12.79 -4.34 12.58
CA VAL A 45 -12.59 -3.73 11.25
C VAL A 45 -13.77 -3.99 10.33
N THR A 46 -14.56 -5.02 10.63
CA THR A 46 -15.75 -5.39 9.86
C THR A 46 -17.01 -5.36 10.73
N ALA A 47 -18.17 -5.36 10.08
CA ALA A 47 -19.44 -5.49 10.78
C ALA A 47 -19.50 -6.82 11.55
N PHE A 48 -20.16 -6.83 12.71
CA PHE A 48 -20.31 -8.04 13.54
C PHE A 48 -20.91 -9.24 12.79
N THR A 49 -21.78 -8.98 11.81
CA THR A 49 -22.46 -10.01 11.02
C THR A 49 -21.74 -10.35 9.71
N ALA A 50 -20.51 -9.86 9.50
CA ALA A 50 -19.71 -10.28 8.36
C ALA A 50 -19.55 -11.82 8.37
N PRO A 51 -19.60 -12.48 7.20
CA PRO A 51 -19.32 -13.91 7.09
C PRO A 51 -18.01 -14.26 7.79
N ARG A 52 -17.91 -15.45 8.39
CA ARG A 52 -16.75 -15.83 9.20
C ARG A 52 -15.42 -15.70 8.46
N CYS A 53 -15.39 -16.01 7.17
CA CYS A 53 -14.18 -15.88 6.33
C CYS A 53 -13.74 -14.42 6.12
N ASP A 54 -14.68 -13.48 6.23
CA ASP A 54 -14.45 -12.05 5.99
C ASP A 54 -14.38 -11.25 7.29
N ASN A 55 -14.83 -11.83 8.41
CA ASN A 55 -14.93 -11.15 9.69
C ASN A 55 -13.54 -10.86 10.27
N ARG A 56 -13.19 -9.56 10.39
CA ARG A 56 -11.93 -9.07 10.95
C ARG A 56 -12.14 -8.34 12.26
N ARG A 57 -11.52 -8.86 13.33
CA ARG A 57 -11.55 -8.28 14.69
C ARG A 57 -10.39 -8.74 15.58
N ASN A 58 -10.01 -7.89 16.52
CA ASN A 58 -9.06 -8.19 17.60
C ASN A 58 -9.69 -7.93 18.97
N TRP A 59 -9.19 -8.64 19.97
CA TRP A 59 -9.33 -8.33 21.38
C TRP A 59 -7.98 -7.88 21.93
N PHE A 60 -7.94 -6.69 22.48
CA PHE A 60 -6.78 -6.10 23.14
C PHE A 60 -6.94 -6.20 24.65
N TYR A 61 -5.85 -6.53 25.33
CA TYR A 61 -5.72 -6.48 26.78
C TYR A 61 -4.66 -5.43 27.11
N ARG A 62 -5.13 -4.22 27.44
CA ARG A 62 -4.34 -2.99 27.48
C ARG A 62 -4.33 -2.32 28.84
N ILE A 63 -3.33 -1.49 29.13
CA ILE A 63 -3.16 -0.81 30.43
C ILE A 63 -4.26 0.22 30.67
N ARG A 64 -4.62 1.03 29.66
CA ARG A 64 -5.74 1.97 29.69
C ARG A 64 -6.61 1.81 28.44
N PRO A 65 -7.94 1.87 28.55
CA PRO A 65 -8.82 1.76 27.39
C PRO A 65 -8.70 3.00 26.50
N SER A 66 -8.82 2.82 25.17
CA SER A 66 -8.67 3.88 24.15
C SER A 66 -9.62 5.06 24.34
N VAL A 67 -10.73 4.87 25.06
CA VAL A 67 -11.70 5.94 25.37
C VAL A 67 -11.11 7.02 26.28
N VAL A 68 -10.00 6.75 26.98
CA VAL A 68 -9.30 7.73 27.82
C VAL A 68 -8.40 8.60 26.95
N GLN A 69 -9.00 9.57 26.26
CA GLN A 69 -8.31 10.52 25.39
C GLN A 69 -9.02 11.88 25.42
N GLY A 70 -8.34 12.93 24.95
CA GLY A 70 -8.88 14.30 24.90
C GLY A 70 -9.95 14.51 23.83
N GLU A 71 -10.55 15.70 23.86
CA GLU A 71 -11.45 16.20 22.81
C GLU A 71 -10.65 16.54 21.55
N TYR A 72 -11.24 16.27 20.38
CA TYR A 72 -10.58 16.52 19.10
C TYR A 72 -10.74 17.95 18.61
N GLU A 73 -9.65 18.52 18.11
CA GLU A 73 -9.61 19.80 17.41
C GLU A 73 -9.16 19.58 15.97
N ALA A 74 -9.79 20.27 15.02
CA ALA A 74 -9.36 20.24 13.62
C ALA A 74 -7.98 20.90 13.47
N ILE A 75 -7.12 20.31 12.65
CA ILE A 75 -5.81 20.88 12.26
C ILE A 75 -5.74 21.05 10.75
N ASP A 76 -4.69 21.73 10.26
CA ASP A 76 -4.49 21.90 8.82
C ASP A 76 -4.23 20.54 8.15
N ASN A 77 -4.91 20.28 7.03
CA ASN A 77 -4.71 19.06 6.24
C ASN A 77 -3.40 19.08 5.44
N ALA A 78 -2.70 20.21 5.35
CA ALA A 78 -1.53 20.45 4.51
C ALA A 78 -1.76 19.95 3.07
N LEU A 79 -1.06 18.89 2.66
CA LEU A 79 -1.19 18.23 1.35
C LEU A 79 -1.98 16.91 1.39
N VAL A 80 -2.57 16.57 2.54
CA VAL A 80 -3.47 15.43 2.69
C VAL A 80 -4.83 15.75 2.08
N ARG A 81 -5.32 14.89 1.19
CA ARG A 81 -6.63 14.97 0.56
C ARG A 81 -7.28 13.59 0.57
N SER A 82 -8.58 13.54 0.33
CA SER A 82 -9.32 12.30 0.17
C SER A 82 -10.38 12.46 -0.91
N ALA A 83 -10.85 11.34 -1.45
CA ALA A 83 -11.85 11.39 -2.50
C ALA A 83 -13.22 11.84 -1.97
N PRO A 84 -14.00 12.60 -2.77
CA PRO A 84 -13.69 13.05 -4.13
C PRO A 84 -12.75 14.26 -4.16
N ILE A 85 -11.88 14.35 -5.19
CA ILE A 85 -11.05 15.53 -5.41
C ILE A 85 -11.83 16.56 -6.22
N THR A 86 -12.02 17.75 -5.65
CA THR A 86 -12.81 18.84 -6.26
C THR A 86 -12.00 20.10 -6.56
N GLU A 87 -10.71 20.14 -6.22
CA GLU A 87 -9.86 21.32 -6.37
C GLU A 87 -9.56 21.67 -7.83
N VAL A 88 -9.50 20.66 -8.69
CA VAL A 88 -9.06 20.73 -10.08
C VAL A 88 -9.77 19.67 -10.92
N ILE A 89 -9.94 19.93 -12.21
CA ILE A 89 -10.55 18.97 -13.14
C ILE A 89 -9.48 17.97 -13.59
N THR A 90 -9.81 16.68 -13.52
CA THR A 90 -8.93 15.61 -13.99
C THR A 90 -8.85 15.59 -15.52
N PRO A 91 -7.68 15.79 -16.13
CA PRO A 91 -7.53 15.67 -17.58
C PRO A 91 -7.47 14.20 -17.99
N PRO A 92 -7.93 13.84 -19.21
CA PRO A 92 -7.84 12.47 -19.73
C PRO A 92 -6.43 12.12 -20.26
N THR A 93 -5.45 13.01 -20.09
CA THR A 93 -4.07 12.78 -20.54
C THR A 93 -3.36 11.82 -19.60
N MET A 94 -2.45 11.02 -20.15
CA MET A 94 -1.50 10.24 -19.37
C MET A 94 -0.57 11.17 -18.60
N LEU A 95 -0.27 10.82 -17.36
CA LEU A 95 0.55 11.62 -16.45
C LEU A 95 1.75 10.82 -15.97
N ARG A 96 2.86 11.50 -15.74
CA ARG A 96 4.07 10.94 -15.13
C ARG A 96 4.70 12.00 -14.23
N TRP A 97 5.22 11.56 -13.10
CA TRP A 97 5.83 12.38 -12.07
C TRP A 97 7.22 11.85 -11.74
N ASP A 98 8.16 12.78 -11.63
CA ASP A 98 9.44 12.58 -10.95
C ASP A 98 9.21 12.34 -9.45
N PRO A 99 10.21 11.78 -8.73
CA PRO A 99 10.08 11.55 -7.30
C PRO A 99 9.81 12.84 -6.52
N VAL A 100 8.95 12.74 -5.49
CA VAL A 100 8.76 13.84 -4.54
C VAL A 100 10.07 14.09 -3.79
N GLU A 101 10.46 15.36 -3.72
CA GLU A 101 11.70 15.80 -3.05
C GLU A 101 11.62 15.53 -1.55
N LEU A 102 12.74 15.12 -0.95
CA LEU A 102 12.85 14.99 0.49
C LEU A 102 12.84 16.38 1.15
N PRO A 103 12.19 16.53 2.31
CA PRO A 103 12.16 17.80 3.02
C PRO A 103 13.54 18.18 3.56
N THR A 104 13.83 19.48 3.61
CA THR A 104 15.02 20.04 4.27
C THR A 104 14.74 20.42 5.73
N GLU A 105 13.51 20.83 6.04
CA GLU A 105 13.06 21.14 7.40
C GLU A 105 12.64 19.87 8.15
N LYS A 106 12.70 19.89 9.49
CA LYS A 106 12.29 18.75 10.33
C LYS A 106 10.85 18.35 9.99
N THR A 107 10.66 17.17 9.42
CA THR A 107 9.38 16.68 8.89
C THR A 107 9.23 15.20 9.21
N ASP A 108 8.19 14.86 9.98
CA ASP A 108 7.84 13.47 10.26
C ASP A 108 6.92 12.87 9.20
N PHE A 109 6.45 11.65 9.43
CA PHE A 109 5.56 10.94 8.52
C PHE A 109 4.22 11.68 8.24
N ILE A 110 3.59 12.27 9.26
CA ILE A 110 2.28 12.92 9.12
C ILE A 110 2.47 14.21 8.31
N ASP A 111 3.44 15.02 8.71
CA ASP A 111 3.71 16.33 8.10
C ASP A 111 4.22 16.16 6.66
N GLY A 112 4.88 15.03 6.38
CA GLY A 112 5.41 14.63 5.08
C GLY A 112 4.44 13.92 4.14
N LEU A 113 3.16 13.78 4.52
CA LEU A 113 2.18 13.02 3.74
C LEU A 113 1.59 13.87 2.60
N VAL A 114 1.91 13.49 1.36
CA VAL A 114 1.48 14.19 0.15
C VAL A 114 0.47 13.34 -0.62
N THR A 115 -0.75 13.83 -0.79
CA THR A 115 -1.75 13.12 -1.61
C THR A 115 -1.55 13.45 -3.09
N MET A 116 -1.22 12.44 -3.88
CA MET A 116 -1.03 12.58 -5.32
C MET A 116 -2.36 12.52 -6.06
N ALA A 117 -3.21 11.57 -5.70
CA ALA A 117 -4.51 11.38 -6.33
C ALA A 117 -5.45 10.57 -5.44
N ALA A 118 -6.75 10.59 -5.73
CA ALA A 118 -7.73 9.75 -5.07
C ALA A 118 -8.91 9.44 -6.00
N ASN A 119 -9.73 8.43 -5.68
CA ASN A 119 -10.98 8.14 -6.37
C ASN A 119 -12.08 7.65 -5.43
N GLY A 120 -13.31 7.63 -5.91
CA GLY A 120 -14.47 7.19 -5.13
C GLY A 120 -14.92 8.24 -4.11
N SER A 121 -15.22 7.80 -2.89
CA SER A 121 -15.68 8.65 -1.79
C SER A 121 -15.26 8.07 -0.45
N VAL A 122 -14.51 8.85 0.33
CA VAL A 122 -14.11 8.48 1.69
C VAL A 122 -15.33 8.26 2.60
N ASN A 123 -16.33 9.14 2.52
CA ASN A 123 -17.57 9.03 3.28
C ASN A 123 -18.47 7.89 2.76
N GLY A 124 -18.35 7.55 1.47
CA GLY A 124 -19.00 6.40 0.87
C GLY A 124 -18.27 5.07 1.10
N GLN A 125 -17.10 5.09 1.74
CA GLN A 125 -16.24 3.91 1.98
C GLN A 125 -15.99 3.09 0.70
N ALA A 126 -15.63 3.79 -0.38
CA ALA A 126 -15.32 3.18 -1.66
C ALA A 126 -14.24 3.98 -2.40
N GLY A 127 -13.38 3.28 -3.13
CA GLY A 127 -12.24 3.88 -3.82
C GLY A 127 -10.97 3.88 -2.97
N ILE A 128 -10.03 4.73 -3.36
CA ILE A 128 -8.69 4.81 -2.78
C ILE A 128 -8.17 6.25 -2.67
N GLY A 129 -7.27 6.48 -1.72
CA GLY A 129 -6.30 7.57 -1.71
C GLY A 129 -4.91 7.05 -2.09
N ILE A 130 -4.14 7.84 -2.83
CA ILE A 130 -2.76 7.52 -3.21
C ILE A 130 -1.87 8.64 -2.69
N HIS A 131 -1.00 8.28 -1.76
CA HIS A 131 -0.10 9.21 -1.10
C HIS A 131 1.36 8.84 -1.35
N ILE A 132 2.22 9.84 -1.24
CA ILE A 132 3.66 9.67 -1.10
C ILE A 132 4.02 10.26 0.25
N TYR A 133 4.73 9.50 1.09
CA TYR A 133 5.30 10.04 2.32
C TYR A 133 6.77 10.42 2.07
N VAL A 134 7.20 11.56 2.61
CA VAL A 134 8.60 11.98 2.65
C VAL A 134 8.94 12.48 4.05
N ALA A 135 9.92 11.88 4.72
CA ALA A 135 10.25 12.24 6.09
C ALA A 135 11.77 12.29 6.30
N ASN A 136 12.22 13.15 7.21
CA ASN A 136 13.60 13.24 7.67
C ASN A 136 13.71 13.22 9.20
N SER A 137 12.62 12.87 9.89
CA SER A 137 12.57 12.73 11.34
C SER A 137 11.54 11.67 11.74
N SER A 138 11.83 10.94 12.81
CA SER A 138 10.86 10.05 13.45
C SER A 138 9.72 10.85 14.07
N MET A 139 8.56 10.22 14.21
CA MET A 139 7.47 10.76 15.03
C MET A 139 7.88 10.70 16.51
N GLU A 140 7.87 11.85 17.19
CA GLU A 140 8.27 11.99 18.59
C GLU A 140 7.09 12.52 19.41
N GLY A 141 6.60 11.74 20.37
CA GLY A 141 5.51 12.15 21.26
C GLY A 141 4.16 12.37 20.57
N ARG A 142 4.00 11.87 19.34
CA ARG A 142 2.74 11.88 18.60
C ARG A 142 2.46 10.57 17.90
N TYR A 143 1.18 10.28 17.71
CA TYR A 143 0.65 9.04 17.17
C TYR A 143 -0.36 9.35 16.07
N PHE A 144 -0.55 8.43 15.14
CA PHE A 144 -1.48 8.58 14.03
C PHE A 144 -2.51 7.44 14.02
N CYS A 145 -3.76 7.79 13.73
CA CYS A 145 -4.84 6.87 13.47
C CYS A 145 -5.51 7.26 12.15
N ASN A 146 -5.65 6.32 11.22
CA ASN A 146 -6.48 6.53 10.04
C ASN A 146 -7.84 5.89 10.21
N ALA A 147 -8.86 6.68 10.50
CA ALA A 147 -10.24 6.24 10.62
C ALA A 147 -10.99 6.21 9.29
N ASP A 148 -10.34 6.52 8.17
CA ASP A 148 -10.97 6.57 6.84
C ASP A 148 -10.74 5.31 6.00
N GLY A 149 -9.57 4.69 6.11
CA GLY A 149 -9.19 3.55 5.30
C GLY A 149 -8.03 2.73 5.87
N GLU A 150 -7.86 1.54 5.33
CA GLU A 150 -6.68 0.70 5.57
C GLU A 150 -5.49 1.25 4.77
N LEU A 151 -4.28 1.21 5.32
CA LEU A 151 -3.08 1.78 4.70
C LEU A 151 -2.14 0.68 4.23
N LEU A 152 -1.91 0.57 2.92
CA LEU A 152 -0.85 -0.24 2.33
C LEU A 152 0.40 0.63 2.11
N PHE A 153 1.47 0.37 2.86
CA PHE A 153 2.79 0.97 2.75
C PHE A 153 3.65 0.23 1.74
N VAL A 154 4.30 1.00 0.85
CA VAL A 154 5.27 0.51 -0.14
C VAL A 154 6.52 1.40 -0.07
N PRO A 155 7.50 1.07 0.80
CA PRO A 155 8.74 1.83 0.92
C PRO A 155 9.57 1.82 -0.37
N GLU A 156 10.24 2.93 -0.64
CA GLU A 156 11.15 3.09 -1.78
C GLU A 156 12.55 3.51 -1.34
N LEU A 157 12.64 4.45 -0.40
CA LEU A 157 13.89 4.93 0.17
C LEU A 157 13.84 4.85 1.69
N GLY A 158 14.95 4.39 2.28
CA GLY A 158 15.11 4.30 3.73
C GLY A 158 14.44 3.07 4.34
N GLU A 159 14.70 2.87 5.62
CA GLU A 159 14.11 1.80 6.43
C GLU A 159 13.33 2.43 7.57
N ILE A 160 12.14 1.90 7.86
CA ILE A 160 11.26 2.43 8.90
C ILE A 160 10.74 1.33 9.82
N ILE A 161 10.43 1.67 11.07
CA ILE A 161 9.64 0.85 11.97
C ILE A 161 8.26 1.48 12.14
N LEU A 162 7.23 0.70 11.84
CA LEU A 162 5.85 0.99 12.19
C LEU A 162 5.61 0.45 13.61
N HIS A 163 5.55 1.34 14.60
CA HIS A 163 5.10 0.98 15.94
C HIS A 163 3.58 1.04 15.95
N THR A 164 2.92 -0.04 16.34
CA THR A 164 1.45 -0.15 16.31
C THR A 164 0.94 -0.65 17.64
N GLU A 165 -0.38 -0.54 17.87
CA GLU A 165 -1.04 -1.18 19.00
C GLU A 165 -0.82 -2.70 19.08
N CYS A 166 -0.51 -3.37 17.97
CA CYS A 166 -0.30 -4.83 17.95
C CYS A 166 1.19 -5.22 18.13
N GLY A 167 2.10 -4.25 18.15
CA GLY A 167 3.55 -4.46 18.14
C GLY A 167 4.24 -3.76 16.98
N LYS A 168 5.47 -4.18 16.64
CA LYS A 168 6.36 -3.44 15.74
C LYS A 168 6.58 -4.18 14.43
N LEU A 169 6.55 -3.47 13.31
CA LEU A 169 6.92 -3.98 11.98
C LEU A 169 8.07 -3.13 11.42
N ALA A 170 9.25 -3.72 11.24
CA ALA A 170 10.33 -3.08 10.47
C ALA A 170 10.12 -3.35 8.98
N ILE A 171 10.13 -2.33 8.13
CA ILE A 171 9.98 -2.47 6.68
C ILE A 171 10.99 -1.62 5.91
N LYS A 172 11.36 -2.10 4.73
CA LYS A 172 12.27 -1.45 3.78
C LYS A 172 11.82 -1.65 2.34
N ALA A 173 12.53 -1.03 1.39
CA ALA A 173 12.28 -1.25 -0.03
C ALA A 173 12.30 -2.75 -0.39
N GLY A 174 11.32 -3.19 -1.17
CA GLY A 174 11.08 -4.60 -1.49
C GLY A 174 10.14 -5.32 -0.53
N GLU A 175 9.79 -4.71 0.60
CA GLU A 175 8.75 -5.19 1.51
C GLU A 175 7.52 -4.26 1.43
N ILE A 176 6.36 -4.77 1.83
CA ILE A 176 5.15 -3.97 2.06
C ILE A 176 4.67 -4.16 3.49
N ALA A 177 3.86 -3.23 3.98
CA ALA A 177 3.06 -3.45 5.18
C ALA A 177 1.65 -2.93 5.02
N VAL A 178 0.71 -3.50 5.75
CA VAL A 178 -0.67 -3.05 5.82
C VAL A 178 -1.03 -2.75 7.27
N ILE A 179 -1.58 -1.57 7.51
CA ILE A 179 -2.15 -1.16 8.79
C ILE A 179 -3.68 -1.10 8.65
N PRO A 180 -4.43 -1.95 9.36
CA PRO A 180 -5.88 -1.91 9.35
C PRO A 180 -6.43 -0.55 9.77
N ARG A 181 -7.54 -0.15 9.16
CA ARG A 181 -8.26 1.08 9.47
C ARG A 181 -8.52 1.20 10.97
N GLY A 182 -8.10 2.31 11.57
CA GLY A 182 -8.33 2.64 12.98
C GLY A 182 -7.25 2.18 13.96
N ILE A 183 -6.28 1.35 13.53
CA ILE A 183 -5.11 1.04 14.38
C ILE A 183 -4.26 2.30 14.55
N LYS A 184 -3.92 2.61 15.80
CA LYS A 184 -2.97 3.67 16.14
C LYS A 184 -1.55 3.19 15.85
N PHE A 185 -0.75 4.05 15.23
CA PHE A 185 0.64 3.78 14.93
C PHE A 185 1.52 5.03 14.94
N SER A 186 2.83 4.83 14.95
CA SER A 186 3.84 5.87 14.74
C SER A 186 4.97 5.31 13.87
N VAL A 187 5.72 6.21 13.24
CA VAL A 187 6.79 5.87 12.31
C VAL A 187 8.12 6.32 12.88
N GLU A 188 9.01 5.36 13.10
CA GLU A 188 10.42 5.57 13.41
C GLU A 188 11.25 5.40 12.14
N LEU A 189 12.15 6.33 11.87
CA LEU A 189 13.11 6.19 10.78
C LEU A 189 14.40 5.53 11.29
N LEU A 190 14.84 4.47 10.62
CA LEU A 190 16.13 3.83 10.88
C LEU A 190 17.26 4.42 10.02
N THR A 191 16.91 5.29 9.09
CA THR A 191 17.79 6.04 8.19
C THR A 191 17.49 7.53 8.29
N ASP A 192 18.40 8.38 7.83
CA ASP A 192 18.28 9.86 7.91
C ASP A 192 17.00 10.41 7.25
N SER A 193 16.50 9.70 6.25
CA SER A 193 15.24 10.03 5.58
C SER A 193 14.55 8.78 5.08
N ALA A 194 13.26 8.91 4.80
CA ALA A 194 12.46 7.87 4.16
C ALA A 194 11.50 8.45 3.14
N ARG A 195 11.25 7.69 2.08
CA ARG A 195 10.22 7.97 1.08
C ARG A 195 9.55 6.68 0.64
N GLY A 196 8.26 6.75 0.35
CA GLY A 196 7.53 5.63 -0.22
C GLY A 196 6.11 6.01 -0.57
N TYR A 197 5.37 5.02 -1.04
CA TYR A 197 4.00 5.16 -1.48
C TYR A 197 3.06 4.59 -0.44
N ILE A 198 1.86 5.14 -0.38
CA ILE A 198 0.75 4.60 0.40
C ILE A 198 -0.47 4.49 -0.50
N CYS A 199 -1.10 3.32 -0.52
CA CYS A 199 -2.48 3.21 -0.95
C CYS A 199 -3.40 3.16 0.26
N GLU A 200 -4.18 4.21 0.44
CA GLU A 200 -5.27 4.28 1.41
C GLU A 200 -6.51 3.64 0.77
N ASN A 201 -6.92 2.49 1.29
CA ASN A 201 -8.09 1.74 0.83
C ASN A 201 -9.33 2.10 1.65
N TYR A 202 -10.29 2.80 1.04
CA TYR A 202 -11.56 3.16 1.70
C TYR A 202 -12.56 2.01 1.79
N GLY A 203 -12.36 0.97 0.97
CA GLY A 203 -13.32 -0.11 0.75
C GLY A 203 -13.11 -1.34 1.63
N HIS A 204 -13.38 -2.51 1.06
CA HIS A 204 -13.20 -3.79 1.72
C HIS A 204 -11.71 -4.00 2.08
N PRO A 205 -11.35 -4.52 3.27
CA PRO A 205 -9.97 -4.82 3.60
C PRO A 205 -9.27 -5.69 2.54
N TYR A 206 -7.96 -5.54 2.39
CA TYR A 206 -7.20 -6.36 1.46
C TYR A 206 -7.33 -7.86 1.79
N VAL A 207 -7.46 -8.66 0.72
CA VAL A 207 -7.43 -10.12 0.74
C VAL A 207 -6.41 -10.62 -0.27
N LEU A 208 -6.02 -11.90 -0.16
CA LEU A 208 -5.21 -12.54 -1.19
C LEU A 208 -6.02 -12.69 -2.47
N ALA A 209 -5.34 -12.54 -3.62
CA ALA A 209 -5.96 -12.73 -4.92
C ALA A 209 -6.50 -14.16 -5.08
N GLU A 210 -7.66 -14.28 -5.73
CA GLU A 210 -8.21 -15.58 -6.13
C GLU A 210 -7.24 -16.31 -7.06
N ARG A 211 -6.96 -17.58 -6.76
CA ARG A 211 -5.94 -18.35 -7.51
C ARG A 211 -6.45 -18.94 -8.82
N GLY A 212 -7.75 -19.17 -8.93
CA GLY A 212 -8.36 -19.78 -10.10
C GLY A 212 -7.61 -21.06 -10.54
N PRO A 213 -7.30 -21.23 -11.84
CA PRO A 213 -6.59 -22.40 -12.35
C PRO A 213 -5.18 -22.65 -11.81
N VAL A 214 -4.54 -21.66 -11.17
CA VAL A 214 -3.25 -21.87 -10.49
C VAL A 214 -3.41 -22.86 -9.32
N GLY A 215 -4.62 -22.97 -8.77
CA GLY A 215 -4.96 -23.98 -7.78
C GLY A 215 -4.64 -23.54 -6.35
N ALA A 216 -4.06 -24.43 -5.56
CA ALA A 216 -3.94 -24.24 -4.11
C ALA A 216 -2.66 -23.53 -3.66
N ASN A 217 -1.72 -23.19 -4.55
CA ASN A 217 -0.45 -22.55 -4.20
C ASN A 217 0.03 -21.65 -5.36
N GLY A 218 0.66 -20.51 -5.06
CA GLY A 218 1.05 -19.52 -6.09
C GLY A 218 0.83 -18.10 -5.62
N TYR A 219 1.40 -17.14 -6.36
CA TYR A 219 1.36 -15.71 -6.03
C TYR A 219 1.97 -15.43 -4.65
N ALA A 220 1.33 -14.58 -3.85
CA ALA A 220 1.67 -14.40 -2.45
C ALA A 220 1.13 -15.59 -1.64
N ASN A 221 2.01 -16.41 -1.07
CA ASN A 221 1.61 -17.49 -0.18
C ASN A 221 1.28 -16.92 1.20
N ASP A 222 0.18 -17.40 1.77
CA ASP A 222 -0.34 -17.02 3.09
C ASP A 222 0.71 -17.09 4.20
N ARG A 223 1.51 -18.16 4.25
CA ARG A 223 2.57 -18.37 5.24
C ARG A 223 3.60 -17.25 5.28
N ASP A 224 3.85 -16.57 4.17
CA ASP A 224 4.97 -15.64 4.07
C ASP A 224 4.60 -14.21 4.56
N PHE A 225 3.35 -14.01 4.99
CA PHE A 225 2.90 -12.78 5.66
C PHE A 225 3.23 -12.84 7.15
N GLU A 226 3.89 -11.79 7.63
CA GLU A 226 4.44 -11.66 8.97
C GLU A 226 3.63 -10.65 9.79
N TYR A 227 3.23 -11.02 11.01
CA TYR A 227 2.45 -10.22 11.95
C TYR A 227 3.27 -9.96 13.21
N PRO A 228 3.19 -8.77 13.82
CA PRO A 228 4.01 -8.43 14.99
C PRO A 228 3.61 -9.27 16.20
N ILE A 229 4.57 -9.59 17.06
CA ILE A 229 4.25 -10.07 18.42
C ILE A 229 3.85 -8.89 19.33
N ALA A 230 3.02 -9.15 20.34
CA ALA A 230 2.62 -8.14 21.30
C ALA A 230 3.84 -7.46 21.95
N CYS A 231 3.83 -6.14 21.95
CA CYS A 231 4.82 -5.30 22.59
C CYS A 231 4.10 -4.06 23.12
N PHE A 232 4.45 -3.61 24.33
CA PHE A 232 3.78 -2.50 24.96
C PHE A 232 4.75 -1.48 25.56
N GLU A 233 4.25 -0.28 25.76
CA GLU A 233 4.87 0.81 26.49
C GLU A 233 3.99 1.17 27.69
N ASP A 234 4.63 1.36 28.85
CA ASP A 234 4.00 1.94 30.03
C ASP A 234 4.63 3.31 30.27
N LYS A 235 4.10 4.33 29.58
CA LYS A 235 4.64 5.69 29.57
C LYS A 235 3.52 6.69 29.83
N GLU A 236 3.72 7.52 30.84
CA GLU A 236 2.95 8.75 31.07
C GLU A 236 3.67 9.94 30.42
N GLY A 237 2.91 10.93 29.99
CA GLY A 237 3.46 12.18 29.43
C GLY A 237 2.43 12.96 28.67
N ASP A 238 2.86 14.11 28.14
CA ASP A 238 2.03 14.90 27.22
C ASP A 238 2.31 14.42 25.79
N PHE A 239 1.31 13.79 25.18
CA PHE A 239 1.42 13.28 23.81
C PHE A 239 0.25 13.76 22.95
N GLU A 240 0.45 13.71 21.63
CA GLU A 240 -0.57 14.05 20.64
C GLU A 240 -1.09 12.78 19.93
N LEU A 241 -2.41 12.65 19.80
CA LEU A 241 -3.02 11.69 18.86
C LEU A 241 -3.62 12.44 17.68
N VAL A 242 -3.03 12.29 16.50
CA VAL A 242 -3.58 12.76 15.24
C VAL A 242 -4.47 11.68 14.64
N THR A 243 -5.70 12.04 14.27
CA THR A 243 -6.66 11.14 13.64
C THR A 243 -7.14 11.72 12.33
N LYS A 244 -7.02 10.95 11.26
CA LYS A 244 -7.65 11.25 9.97
C LYS A 244 -9.08 10.70 9.97
N PHE A 245 -10.06 11.57 9.83
CA PHE A 245 -11.49 11.24 9.87
C PHE A 245 -12.30 12.10 8.90
N GLY A 246 -13.11 11.46 8.06
CA GLY A 246 -13.93 12.13 7.05
C GLY A 246 -13.10 12.95 6.05
N GLY A 247 -11.88 12.52 5.74
CA GLY A 247 -10.94 13.21 4.88
C GLY A 247 -10.21 14.41 5.50
N ASN A 248 -10.35 14.64 6.81
CA ASN A 248 -9.70 15.74 7.53
C ASN A 248 -8.83 15.23 8.68
N LEU A 249 -7.81 16.01 9.04
CA LEU A 249 -6.96 15.76 10.18
C LEU A 249 -7.49 16.47 11.43
N PHE A 250 -7.49 15.73 12.53
CA PHE A 250 -7.81 16.22 13.87
C PHE A 250 -6.71 15.80 14.82
N ARG A 251 -6.47 16.56 15.88
CA ARG A 251 -5.62 16.14 17.00
C ARG A 251 -6.40 16.11 18.31
N CYS A 252 -5.94 15.32 19.26
CA CYS A 252 -6.28 15.49 20.68
C CYS A 252 -5.06 15.21 21.56
N ASP A 253 -5.05 15.77 22.76
CA ASP A 253 -4.03 15.47 23.77
C ASP A 253 -4.33 14.13 24.46
N ILE A 254 -3.29 13.33 24.69
CA ILE A 254 -3.36 12.10 25.48
C ILE A 254 -2.26 12.09 26.54
N GLY A 255 -2.59 11.60 27.73
CA GLY A 255 -1.68 11.58 28.89
C GLY A 255 -0.74 10.37 28.98
N HIS A 256 -0.83 9.43 28.04
CA HIS A 256 -0.10 8.17 28.05
C HIS A 256 0.15 7.64 26.63
N SER A 257 1.12 6.73 26.47
CA SER A 257 1.33 6.04 25.20
C SER A 257 0.12 5.16 24.86
N PRO A 258 -0.45 5.23 23.64
CA PRO A 258 -1.53 4.36 23.21
C PRO A 258 -1.03 2.97 22.80
N PHE A 259 0.30 2.74 22.79
CA PHE A 259 0.90 1.42 22.54
C PHE A 259 1.00 0.63 23.83
N ASP A 260 -0.09 0.53 24.57
CA ASP A 260 -0.15 -0.05 25.91
C ASP A 260 -0.87 -1.40 25.92
N VAL A 261 -0.91 -2.08 24.77
CA VAL A 261 -1.52 -3.41 24.59
C VAL A 261 -0.52 -4.49 24.98
N VAL A 262 -0.72 -5.07 26.17
CA VAL A 262 0.15 -6.11 26.73
C VAL A 262 -0.04 -7.45 26.04
N ALA A 263 -1.26 -7.74 25.60
CA ALA A 263 -1.59 -8.96 24.87
C ALA A 263 -2.76 -8.74 23.93
N TRP A 264 -2.82 -9.52 22.85
CA TRP A 264 -3.93 -9.47 21.93
C TRP A 264 -4.20 -10.81 21.25
N THR A 265 -5.46 -10.99 20.84
CA THR A 265 -5.88 -12.15 20.05
C THR A 265 -6.87 -11.74 18.96
N GLY A 266 -6.75 -12.34 17.78
CA GLY A 266 -7.65 -12.10 16.67
C GLY A 266 -6.96 -12.17 15.31
N ASN A 267 -7.62 -11.64 14.28
CA ASN A 267 -7.23 -11.79 12.87
C ASN A 267 -7.16 -10.45 12.11
N SER A 268 -7.08 -9.35 12.86
CA SER A 268 -7.14 -7.98 12.34
C SER A 268 -5.96 -7.14 12.84
N ALA A 269 -4.75 -7.68 12.75
CA ALA A 269 -3.52 -6.98 13.11
C ALA A 269 -2.78 -6.47 11.86
N PRO A 270 -1.91 -5.45 12.00
CA PRO A 270 -0.96 -5.06 10.96
C PRO A 270 -0.09 -6.24 10.54
N TYR A 271 0.31 -6.24 9.27
CA TYR A 271 1.19 -7.27 8.71
C TYR A 271 2.18 -6.69 7.72
N LYS A 272 3.27 -7.42 7.48
CA LYS A 272 4.23 -7.14 6.41
C LYS A 272 4.42 -8.36 5.49
N TYR A 273 4.93 -8.10 4.30
CA TYR A 273 5.25 -9.13 3.31
C TYR A 273 6.47 -8.73 2.49
N ASP A 274 7.38 -9.67 2.27
CA ASP A 274 8.56 -9.52 1.43
C ASP A 274 8.23 -9.90 -0.02
N LEU A 275 8.26 -8.92 -0.92
CA LEU A 275 7.88 -9.09 -2.33
C LEU A 275 8.83 -10.03 -3.09
N SER A 276 10.05 -10.27 -2.58
CA SER A 276 10.96 -11.26 -3.17
C SER A 276 10.46 -12.69 -3.02
N ARG A 277 9.51 -12.94 -2.10
CA ARG A 277 8.88 -14.25 -1.86
C ARG A 277 7.67 -14.49 -2.78
N PHE A 278 7.30 -13.54 -3.63
CA PHE A 278 6.18 -13.70 -4.55
C PHE A 278 6.45 -14.82 -5.56
N ASN A 279 5.60 -15.85 -5.57
CA ASN A 279 5.72 -16.95 -6.50
C ASN A 279 5.15 -16.54 -7.87
N VAL A 280 6.02 -15.95 -8.69
CA VAL A 280 5.69 -15.40 -10.00
C VAL A 280 5.15 -16.48 -10.94
N ILE A 281 3.91 -16.30 -11.39
CA ILE A 281 3.32 -17.09 -12.47
C ILE A 281 3.38 -16.27 -13.76
N ASN A 282 3.73 -16.92 -14.87
CA ASN A 282 3.84 -16.27 -16.18
C ASN A 282 3.66 -17.31 -17.29
N THR A 283 3.73 -16.88 -18.54
CA THR A 283 3.81 -17.77 -19.69
C THR A 283 5.08 -18.62 -19.64
N VAL A 284 4.91 -19.89 -19.93
CA VAL A 284 5.99 -20.85 -20.22
C VAL A 284 5.91 -21.33 -21.67
N SER A 285 5.29 -20.52 -22.53
CA SER A 285 5.00 -20.84 -23.94
C SER A 285 5.17 -19.61 -24.84
N PHE A 286 4.10 -18.87 -25.10
CA PHE A 286 4.05 -17.67 -25.93
C PHE A 286 3.10 -16.62 -25.33
N ASP A 287 2.95 -15.49 -26.00
CA ASP A 287 2.16 -14.32 -25.62
C ASP A 287 2.59 -13.63 -24.31
N HIS A 288 1.93 -12.52 -23.99
CA HIS A 288 2.14 -11.76 -22.76
C HIS A 288 0.87 -11.85 -21.91
N PRO A 289 0.88 -12.57 -20.77
CA PRO A 289 -0.28 -12.67 -19.89
C PRO A 289 -0.75 -11.32 -19.35
N ASP A 290 -2.05 -11.19 -19.09
CA ASP A 290 -2.62 -10.01 -18.45
C ASP A 290 -1.95 -9.74 -17.09
N PRO A 291 -1.69 -8.47 -16.71
CA PRO A 291 -0.90 -8.12 -15.53
C PRO A 291 -1.57 -8.50 -14.20
N SER A 292 -2.87 -8.83 -14.19
CA SER A 292 -3.56 -9.37 -13.02
C SER A 292 -2.96 -10.70 -12.53
N ILE A 293 -2.16 -11.38 -13.35
CA ILE A 293 -1.38 -12.55 -12.93
C ILE A 293 -0.29 -12.19 -11.89
N PHE A 294 -0.02 -10.90 -11.65
CA PHE A 294 0.93 -10.45 -10.64
C PHE A 294 0.26 -9.74 -9.45
N THR A 295 -1.04 -9.94 -9.22
CA THR A 295 -1.72 -9.41 -8.04
C THR A 295 -1.20 -10.06 -6.76
N VAL A 296 -0.76 -9.23 -5.81
CA VAL A 296 -0.32 -9.63 -4.46
C VAL A 296 -1.50 -9.59 -3.50
N LEU A 297 -2.20 -8.44 -3.47
CA LEU A 297 -3.37 -8.19 -2.63
C LEU A 297 -4.47 -7.53 -3.48
N THR A 298 -5.72 -7.82 -3.16
CA THR A 298 -6.89 -7.21 -3.80
C THR A 298 -7.89 -6.75 -2.75
N SER A 299 -8.57 -5.64 -3.01
CA SER A 299 -9.75 -5.20 -2.27
C SER A 299 -10.96 -5.41 -3.18
N PRO A 300 -11.88 -6.34 -2.88
CA PRO A 300 -13.05 -6.56 -3.71
C PRO A 300 -14.02 -5.37 -3.65
N SER A 301 -14.77 -5.16 -4.73
CA SER A 301 -15.93 -4.26 -4.72
C SER A 301 -17.24 -5.03 -4.59
N GLY A 302 -18.37 -4.32 -4.53
CA GLY A 302 -19.70 -4.95 -4.56
C GLY A 302 -20.07 -5.61 -5.90
N THR A 303 -19.24 -5.47 -6.94
CA THR A 303 -19.45 -6.11 -8.25
C THR A 303 -18.49 -7.30 -8.38
N PRO A 304 -18.99 -8.55 -8.49
CA PRO A 304 -18.13 -9.72 -8.68
C PRO A 304 -17.19 -9.58 -9.88
N GLY A 305 -15.93 -9.92 -9.70
CA GLY A 305 -14.88 -9.81 -10.73
C GLY A 305 -14.38 -8.38 -11.00
N VAL A 306 -14.83 -7.38 -10.23
CA VAL A 306 -14.32 -6.01 -10.30
C VAL A 306 -13.76 -5.60 -8.95
N ALA A 307 -12.45 -5.44 -8.86
CA ALA A 307 -11.80 -4.97 -7.64
C ALA A 307 -12.12 -3.48 -7.39
N ASN A 308 -12.18 -3.10 -6.12
CA ASN A 308 -11.96 -1.71 -5.71
C ASN A 308 -10.51 -1.30 -6.05
N ILE A 309 -9.57 -2.15 -5.66
CA ILE A 309 -8.16 -2.04 -6.02
C ILE A 309 -7.49 -3.41 -6.14
N ASP A 310 -6.64 -3.57 -7.14
CA ASP A 310 -5.61 -4.61 -7.17
C ASP A 310 -4.23 -3.97 -6.95
N PHE A 311 -3.48 -4.49 -5.97
CA PHE A 311 -2.06 -4.21 -5.80
C PHE A 311 -1.25 -5.26 -6.54
N VAL A 312 -0.65 -4.84 -7.65
CA VAL A 312 0.07 -5.67 -8.62
C VAL A 312 1.55 -5.34 -8.58
N VAL A 313 2.43 -6.32 -8.73
CA VAL A 313 3.88 -6.11 -8.78
C VAL A 313 4.48 -6.58 -10.10
N PHE A 314 5.62 -6.02 -10.49
CA PHE A 314 6.40 -6.46 -11.66
C PHE A 314 7.80 -6.87 -11.20
N PRO A 315 7.93 -8.04 -10.54
CA PRO A 315 9.15 -8.47 -9.88
C PRO A 315 10.14 -9.07 -10.89
N PRO A 316 11.37 -9.42 -10.43
CA PRO A 316 12.30 -10.22 -11.21
C PRO A 316 11.65 -11.52 -11.70
N ARG A 317 11.81 -11.84 -12.98
CA ARG A 317 11.10 -12.97 -13.62
C ARG A 317 11.81 -13.48 -14.87
N TRP A 318 11.52 -14.72 -15.24
CA TRP A 318 11.97 -15.29 -16.51
C TRP A 318 11.02 -14.92 -17.64
N MET A 319 11.60 -14.48 -18.76
CA MET A 319 10.91 -14.20 -20.01
C MET A 319 11.33 -15.26 -21.02
N VAL A 320 10.40 -16.18 -21.31
CA VAL A 320 10.65 -17.35 -22.17
C VAL A 320 9.72 -17.42 -23.38
N ALA A 321 8.77 -16.48 -23.51
CA ALA A 321 7.79 -16.48 -24.59
C ALA A 321 8.44 -16.55 -25.97
N GLU A 322 8.07 -17.55 -26.77
CA GLU A 322 8.55 -17.76 -28.13
C GLU A 322 7.73 -16.94 -29.14
N ASN A 323 8.36 -16.45 -30.22
CA ASN A 323 7.70 -15.71 -31.31
C ASN A 323 6.77 -14.59 -30.84
N THR A 324 7.12 -13.94 -29.72
CA THR A 324 6.24 -13.04 -28.98
C THR A 324 6.88 -11.68 -28.80
N PHE A 325 6.08 -10.62 -28.96
CA PHE A 325 6.42 -9.30 -28.48
C PHE A 325 6.33 -9.29 -26.95
N ARG A 326 7.49 -9.42 -26.27
CA ARG A 326 7.58 -9.66 -24.83
C ARG A 326 7.22 -8.48 -23.91
N PRO A 327 7.44 -7.20 -24.28
CA PRO A 327 6.96 -6.08 -23.45
C PRO A 327 5.44 -6.08 -23.33
N PRO A 328 4.87 -5.31 -22.38
CA PRO A 328 3.43 -5.10 -22.32
C PRO A 328 2.87 -4.64 -23.68
N TYR A 329 1.68 -5.11 -24.03
CA TYR A 329 1.01 -4.74 -25.28
C TYR A 329 0.47 -3.29 -25.23
N TYR A 330 0.19 -2.70 -26.39
CA TYR A 330 -0.57 -1.45 -26.45
C TYR A 330 -1.98 -1.67 -25.89
N HIS A 331 -2.40 -0.82 -24.97
CA HIS A 331 -3.51 -1.11 -24.09
C HIS A 331 -4.43 0.11 -23.85
N ARG A 332 -5.71 -0.20 -23.62
CA ARG A 332 -6.79 0.72 -23.22
C ARG A 332 -7.70 -0.06 -22.28
N ASN A 333 -7.83 0.43 -21.05
CA ASN A 333 -8.46 -0.32 -19.97
C ASN A 333 -9.72 0.38 -19.43
N MET A 334 -10.68 -0.38 -18.88
CA MET A 334 -11.73 0.20 -18.06
C MET A 334 -11.18 0.70 -16.72
N MET A 335 -10.19 -0.01 -16.17
CA MET A 335 -9.56 0.35 -14.91
C MET A 335 -8.63 1.56 -15.10
N SER A 336 -8.32 2.23 -13.99
CA SER A 336 -7.30 3.26 -13.91
C SER A 336 -6.03 2.69 -13.27
N GLU A 337 -4.90 2.90 -13.94
CA GLU A 337 -3.61 2.30 -13.62
C GLU A 337 -2.66 3.36 -13.05
N PHE A 338 -2.41 3.34 -11.74
CA PHE A 338 -1.36 4.14 -11.11
C PHE A 338 -0.13 3.27 -10.85
N MET A 339 0.96 3.54 -11.55
CA MET A 339 2.22 2.81 -11.39
C MET A 339 3.22 3.58 -10.53
N GLY A 340 3.98 2.84 -9.73
CA GLY A 340 5.17 3.32 -9.03
C GLY A 340 6.39 2.42 -9.27
N LEU A 341 7.56 2.93 -8.93
CA LEU A 341 8.83 2.21 -9.04
C LEU A 341 9.56 2.24 -7.69
N ILE A 342 9.89 1.05 -7.17
CA ILE A 342 10.62 0.88 -5.90
C ILE A 342 12.12 0.86 -6.18
N GLU A 343 12.57 0.06 -7.14
CA GLU A 343 13.99 -0.02 -7.51
C GLU A 343 14.18 -0.35 -8.99
N GLY A 344 15.34 0.02 -9.54
CA GLY A 344 15.75 -0.36 -10.89
C GLY A 344 15.08 0.43 -12.01
N VAL A 345 14.82 -0.25 -13.13
CA VAL A 345 14.20 0.32 -14.34
C VAL A 345 13.04 -0.58 -14.78
N TYR A 346 11.91 0.04 -15.15
CA TYR A 346 10.73 -0.70 -15.64
C TYR A 346 10.82 -0.99 -17.14
N ASP A 347 10.55 -2.23 -17.53
CA ASP A 347 10.74 -2.76 -18.90
C ASP A 347 10.03 -1.95 -20.00
N ALA A 348 8.87 -1.36 -19.71
CA ALA A 348 8.13 -0.58 -20.71
C ALA A 348 8.61 0.88 -20.87
N LYS A 349 9.54 1.35 -20.01
CA LYS A 349 9.97 2.76 -19.91
C LYS A 349 11.47 2.86 -19.60
N GLU A 350 12.30 2.99 -20.64
CA GLU A 350 13.76 3.10 -20.46
C GLU A 350 14.18 4.48 -19.88
N HIS A 351 13.37 5.53 -20.04
CA HIS A 351 13.69 6.89 -19.61
C HIS A 351 12.56 7.61 -18.86
N GLY A 352 12.93 8.37 -17.82
CA GLY A 352 12.02 9.27 -17.09
C GLY A 352 11.02 8.60 -16.14
N PHE A 353 11.13 7.29 -15.90
CA PHE A 353 10.41 6.59 -14.83
C PHE A 353 11.44 5.93 -13.92
N ILE A 354 11.78 6.62 -12.82
CA ILE A 354 12.87 6.27 -11.90
C ILE A 354 12.31 5.94 -10.51
N PRO A 355 13.07 5.25 -9.63
CA PRO A 355 12.65 4.97 -8.26
C PRO A 355 12.11 6.21 -7.54
N GLY A 356 10.95 6.06 -6.90
CA GLY A 356 10.18 7.15 -6.27
C GLY A 356 9.23 7.91 -7.21
N GLY A 357 9.36 7.71 -8.53
CA GLY A 357 8.50 8.30 -9.54
C GLY A 357 7.20 7.52 -9.75
N SER A 358 6.21 8.16 -10.34
CA SER A 358 4.89 7.55 -10.58
C SER A 358 4.31 7.89 -11.94
N SER A 359 3.32 7.13 -12.41
CA SER A 359 2.55 7.47 -13.60
C SER A 359 1.10 7.07 -13.47
N LEU A 360 0.22 7.79 -14.16
CA LEU A 360 -1.21 7.50 -14.20
C LEU A 360 -1.69 7.37 -15.64
N HIS A 361 -2.28 6.21 -15.93
CA HIS A 361 -3.05 5.93 -17.13
C HIS A 361 -4.49 5.65 -16.71
N ASN A 362 -5.35 6.66 -16.84
CA ASN A 362 -6.74 6.56 -16.40
C ASN A 362 -7.58 5.71 -17.36
N CYS A 363 -8.79 5.35 -16.91
CA CYS A 363 -9.82 4.70 -17.72
C CYS A 363 -9.84 5.19 -19.17
N MET A 364 -9.64 4.24 -20.09
CA MET A 364 -9.61 4.35 -21.55
C MET A 364 -8.48 5.20 -22.15
N SER A 365 -7.56 5.73 -21.34
CA SER A 365 -6.34 6.39 -21.83
C SER A 365 -5.47 5.35 -22.56
N PRO A 366 -5.13 5.56 -23.85
CA PRO A 366 -4.28 4.64 -24.59
C PRO A 366 -2.85 4.72 -24.08
N HIS A 367 -2.24 3.59 -23.77
CA HIS A 367 -0.86 3.50 -23.29
C HIS A 367 -0.18 2.23 -23.84
N GLY A 368 1.10 2.04 -23.53
CA GLY A 368 1.90 0.92 -24.02
C GLY A 368 3.38 1.30 -24.12
N PRO A 369 4.21 0.43 -24.71
CA PRO A 369 5.66 0.61 -24.78
C PRO A 369 6.03 1.84 -25.61
N GLU A 370 7.13 2.49 -25.20
CA GLU A 370 7.71 3.63 -25.93
C GLU A 370 8.24 3.19 -27.31
N ALA A 371 8.46 4.13 -28.22
CA ALA A 371 8.83 3.82 -29.60
C ALA A 371 10.13 2.99 -29.71
N GLU A 372 11.13 3.30 -28.89
CA GLU A 372 12.42 2.59 -28.87
C GLU A 372 12.28 1.16 -28.34
N VAL A 373 11.46 0.97 -27.30
CA VAL A 373 11.13 -0.35 -26.74
C VAL A 373 10.45 -1.21 -27.81
N PHE A 374 9.50 -0.64 -28.56
CA PHE A 374 8.85 -1.35 -29.65
C PHE A 374 9.84 -1.81 -30.74
N GLU A 375 10.73 -0.91 -31.19
CA GLU A 375 11.74 -1.24 -32.21
C GLU A 375 12.71 -2.31 -31.72
N LYS A 376 13.21 -2.19 -30.48
CA LYS A 376 14.13 -3.14 -29.88
C LYS A 376 13.48 -4.53 -29.73
N ALA A 377 12.30 -4.60 -29.14
CA ALA A 377 11.62 -5.88 -28.89
C ALA A 377 11.15 -6.57 -30.17
N SER A 378 10.74 -5.81 -31.20
CA SER A 378 10.28 -6.39 -32.48
C SER A 378 11.40 -7.02 -33.31
N ASN A 379 12.67 -6.64 -33.05
CA ASN A 379 13.83 -7.12 -33.79
C ASN A 379 14.81 -7.94 -32.93
N ALA A 380 14.46 -8.20 -31.67
CA ALA A 380 15.30 -8.95 -30.74
C ALA A 380 15.35 -10.44 -31.13
N GLU A 381 16.53 -11.05 -31.02
CA GLU A 381 16.64 -12.50 -31.01
C GLU A 381 16.08 -13.03 -29.68
N LEU A 382 15.07 -13.89 -29.75
CA LEU A 382 14.37 -14.39 -28.57
C LEU A 382 15.10 -15.61 -27.99
N ALA A 383 15.68 -15.43 -26.81
CA ALA A 383 16.22 -16.49 -25.96
C ALA A 383 15.64 -16.36 -24.53
N PRO A 384 15.67 -17.41 -23.68
CA PRO A 384 15.33 -17.28 -22.28
C PRO A 384 16.15 -16.17 -21.61
N GLN A 385 15.47 -15.16 -21.07
CA GLN A 385 16.11 -14.01 -20.43
C GLN A 385 15.50 -13.82 -19.05
N ARG A 386 16.35 -13.63 -18.04
CA ARG A 386 15.89 -13.23 -16.70
C ARG A 386 15.90 -11.71 -16.60
N TYR A 387 14.76 -11.13 -16.23
CA TYR A 387 14.69 -9.74 -15.81
C TYR A 387 15.02 -9.69 -14.32
N GLU A 388 16.03 -8.90 -13.98
CA GLU A 388 16.56 -8.72 -12.63
C GLU A 388 16.70 -7.22 -12.33
N ASN A 389 16.94 -6.87 -11.06
CA ASN A 389 17.21 -5.50 -10.62
C ASN A 389 16.08 -4.52 -10.99
N THR A 390 14.83 -4.92 -10.80
CA THR A 390 13.66 -4.09 -11.03
C THR A 390 12.51 -4.54 -10.16
N LEU A 391 11.80 -3.58 -9.57
CA LEU A 391 10.56 -3.81 -8.86
C LEU A 391 9.63 -2.62 -9.05
N ALA A 392 8.81 -2.70 -10.09
CA ALA A 392 7.68 -1.79 -10.27
C ALA A 392 6.43 -2.37 -9.62
N PHE A 393 5.43 -1.54 -9.39
CA PHE A 393 4.12 -1.97 -8.93
C PHE A 393 3.02 -1.10 -9.54
N MET A 394 1.78 -1.53 -9.35
CA MET A 394 0.60 -0.81 -9.78
C MET A 394 -0.51 -0.90 -8.73
N PHE A 395 -1.13 0.24 -8.47
CA PHE A 395 -2.46 0.34 -7.87
C PHE A 395 -3.46 0.49 -9.02
N GLU A 396 -4.14 -0.60 -9.38
CA GLU A 396 -5.19 -0.59 -10.39
C GLU A 396 -6.55 -0.47 -9.71
N SER A 397 -7.39 0.48 -10.13
CA SER A 397 -8.69 0.73 -9.49
C SER A 397 -9.81 0.98 -10.50
N ARG A 398 -11.03 0.55 -10.17
CA ARG A 398 -12.22 0.65 -11.03
C ARG A 398 -12.72 2.07 -11.32
N TYR A 399 -12.31 3.06 -10.53
CA TYR A 399 -12.74 4.45 -10.68
C TYR A 399 -11.64 5.32 -11.26
N ILE A 400 -12.04 6.39 -11.95
CA ILE A 400 -11.13 7.44 -12.42
C ILE A 400 -10.35 7.99 -11.23
N ILE A 401 -9.03 7.87 -11.28
CA ILE A 401 -8.11 8.42 -10.30
C ILE A 401 -7.93 9.91 -10.58
N GLN A 402 -8.39 10.74 -9.65
CA GLN A 402 -8.40 12.19 -9.74
C GLN A 402 -7.14 12.76 -9.07
N PRO A 403 -6.19 13.33 -9.82
CA PRO A 403 -4.99 13.92 -9.22
C PRO A 403 -5.33 15.21 -8.47
N THR A 404 -4.61 15.47 -7.39
CA THR A 404 -4.75 16.71 -6.61
C THR A 404 -4.20 17.91 -7.38
N LYS A 405 -4.51 19.12 -6.90
CA LYS A 405 -3.91 20.34 -7.47
C LYS A 405 -2.39 20.29 -7.40
N PHE A 406 -1.84 19.80 -6.28
CA PHE A 406 -0.40 19.58 -6.10
C PHE A 406 0.17 18.69 -7.22
N ALA A 407 -0.46 17.56 -7.51
CA ALA A 407 0.03 16.65 -8.55
C ALA A 407 -0.12 17.21 -9.97
N LEU A 408 -1.18 17.99 -10.27
CA LEU A 408 -1.36 18.55 -11.62
C LEU A 408 -0.48 19.76 -11.91
N GLU A 409 -0.27 20.62 -10.94
CA GLU A 409 0.40 21.92 -11.10
C GLU A 409 1.81 21.94 -10.50
N GLY A 410 2.19 20.89 -9.76
CA GLY A 410 3.47 20.79 -9.08
C GLY A 410 4.66 20.50 -10.00
N LYS A 411 5.86 20.74 -9.47
CA LYS A 411 7.14 20.65 -10.20
C LYS A 411 7.52 19.23 -10.60
N THR A 412 7.05 18.22 -9.87
CA THR A 412 7.35 16.81 -10.16
C THR A 412 6.67 16.33 -11.43
N ARG A 413 5.61 17.00 -11.90
CA ARG A 413 4.90 16.57 -13.10
C ARG A 413 5.75 16.82 -14.35
N GLN A 414 5.99 15.75 -15.11
CA GLN A 414 6.69 15.85 -16.38
C GLN A 414 5.75 16.42 -17.48
N PRO A 415 6.08 17.56 -18.12
CA PRO A 415 5.18 18.25 -19.04
C PRO A 415 5.07 17.56 -20.41
N ASN A 416 6.03 16.71 -20.77
CA ASN A 416 6.19 16.16 -22.11
C ASN A 416 6.04 14.63 -22.18
N TYR A 417 5.40 14.00 -21.19
CA TYR A 417 5.30 12.53 -21.14
C TYR A 417 4.74 11.91 -22.44
N SER A 418 3.70 12.51 -23.03
CA SER A 418 3.10 12.03 -24.28
C SER A 418 4.04 11.99 -25.49
N GLN A 419 5.21 12.63 -25.41
CA GLN A 419 6.17 12.65 -26.51
C GLN A 419 6.88 11.30 -26.72
N CYS A 420 6.95 10.41 -25.72
CA CYS A 420 7.63 9.13 -25.85
C CYS A 420 7.01 8.19 -26.91
N TRP A 421 5.73 8.40 -27.25
CA TRP A 421 5.04 7.63 -28.30
C TRP A 421 5.06 8.30 -29.69
N LYS A 422 5.47 9.58 -29.80
CA LYS A 422 5.38 10.33 -31.08
C LYS A 422 6.26 9.78 -32.19
N ALA A 423 7.30 9.04 -31.86
CA ALA A 423 8.22 8.45 -32.83
C ALA A 423 7.71 7.12 -33.44
N ILE A 424 6.56 6.58 -32.99
CA ILE A 424 5.97 5.37 -33.55
C ILE A 424 5.53 5.62 -35.00
N LYS A 425 6.01 4.79 -35.93
CA LYS A 425 5.73 4.93 -37.37
C LYS A 425 4.79 3.84 -37.87
N LYS A 426 4.04 4.16 -38.93
CA LYS A 426 3.27 3.16 -39.70
C LYS A 426 4.24 2.17 -40.35
N LYS A 427 4.13 0.88 -39.99
CA LYS A 427 4.90 -0.23 -40.60
C LYS A 427 4.09 -1.10 -41.58
N PHE A 428 2.78 -0.89 -41.68
CA PHE A 428 1.92 -1.69 -42.55
C PHE A 428 2.34 -1.59 -44.04
N ASN A 429 2.71 -2.73 -44.62
CA ASN A 429 3.03 -2.87 -46.04
C ASN A 429 2.07 -3.87 -46.71
N ARG A 430 1.30 -3.40 -47.71
CA ARG A 430 0.31 -4.20 -48.44
C ARG A 430 0.92 -5.10 -49.51
N SER A 431 2.20 -4.92 -49.86
CA SER A 431 2.84 -5.65 -50.97
C SER A 431 3.32 -7.07 -50.62
N CYS A 432 2.96 -7.60 -49.45
CA CYS A 432 3.34 -8.94 -48.98
C CYS A 432 2.19 -9.97 -49.10
N GLU A 433 1.16 -9.68 -49.91
CA GLU A 433 0.12 -10.65 -50.33
C GLU A 433 0.63 -11.60 -51.42
#